data_AF-A0A178DI83-F1
#
_entry.id   AF-A0A178DI83-F1
#
_cell.length_a   1.000
_cell.length_b   1.000
_cell.length_c   1.000
_cell.angle_alpha   90.00
_cell.angle_beta   90.00
_cell.angle_gamma   90.00
#
_symmetry.space_group_name_H-M   'P 1'
#
loop_
_entity.id
_entity.type
_entity.pdbx_description
1 polymer ?
#
loop_
_entity_poly.entity_id
_entity_poly.type
_entity_poly.pdbx_seq_one_letter_code
_entity_poly.pdbx_strand_id
1 'polypeptide(L)'
;MRENTVNYHDIEHVLSLTISMISVKFFLQNVEACAQKHFLADFSRHDFNGFEEAAKLHSKCKVQGRFDSDELARSVREVIIQQELLEDALLKDDPDAACEVFVCATSKETSETVCLTSYRTARGNNDLLNSGKILEACRVTSAATSFDPIAIGRFSEDFVGGATGANNAVREVWDQAQQVWGPEVESKIKCVVLIGTGVQSLKPFNADVLHVGETLVGIATEMEQTAERFRRKQQLLDSTGRYYRFNVVRGLEDIGLEGAKKVKEMAAATRRYMGSQEAHKQIQTCAGNVASREYFGIYRINFSLEDVPRMRLFVDRPAEMAAIERALLPQRTQPQRQKVSTLRGLGGIGKTQLVVDEDSIKRSIASCASRVPQGQIPETGRAYVKDGGADVDEVARDVLAWLARADNTAWLLIIDNVDHEHSPRSDDPEAFDMKQYLSDADHGCVLITTRQARLQQLGSAHQLGKSGSDAAQGQQLPELLDGLPLAIAQAGAFLQESGVGLEAYLQTYKQQWDELMAPSALDEVLQQDYADCSV
;
A
#
# COMPACT_ATOMS: atom_id res chain seq x y z
N MET A 1 19.33 13.66 4.05
CA MET A 1 18.44 14.44 3.18
C MET A 1 18.75 14.06 1.73
N ARG A 2 17.92 13.23 1.12
CA ARG A 2 17.76 13.19 -0.34
C ARG A 2 16.36 13.73 -0.59
N GLU A 3 16.26 14.84 -1.30
CA GLU A 3 14.99 15.36 -1.77
C GLU A 3 14.34 14.28 -2.64
N ASN A 4 13.14 13.83 -2.24
CA ASN A 4 12.30 12.96 -3.05
C ASN A 4 11.76 13.77 -4.23
N THR A 5 12.60 14.08 -5.21
CA THR A 5 12.15 14.37 -6.56
C THR A 5 11.64 13.06 -7.15
N VAL A 6 10.33 12.84 -7.03
CA VAL A 6 9.62 11.76 -7.72
C VAL A 6 9.86 11.94 -9.21
N ASN A 7 10.63 11.03 -9.81
CA ASN A 7 10.98 11.10 -11.21
C ASN A 7 9.76 10.67 -12.05
N TYR A 8 9.64 11.13 -13.29
CA TYR A 8 8.52 10.74 -14.18
C TYR A 8 8.38 9.21 -14.33
N HIS A 9 9.49 8.49 -14.15
CA HIS A 9 9.57 7.03 -14.18
C HIS A 9 9.02 6.34 -12.91
N ASP A 10 9.05 7.01 -11.75
CA ASP A 10 8.46 6.50 -10.50
C ASP A 10 6.92 6.62 -10.51
N ILE A 11 6.42 7.65 -11.22
CA ILE A 11 4.98 7.81 -11.52
C ILE A 11 4.51 6.66 -12.42
N GLU A 12 5.31 6.23 -13.40
CA GLU A 12 5.01 5.05 -14.21
C GLU A 12 5.02 3.75 -13.40
N HIS A 13 5.86 3.62 -12.38
CA HIS A 13 5.93 2.41 -11.53
C HIS A 13 4.78 2.31 -10.50
N VAL A 14 4.27 3.45 -10.03
CA VAL A 14 3.11 3.55 -9.13
C VAL A 14 1.80 3.44 -9.92
N LEU A 15 1.77 4.02 -11.12
CA LEU A 15 0.79 3.63 -12.13
C LEU A 15 0.93 2.14 -12.43
N SER A 16 2.13 1.55 -12.48
CA SER A 16 2.40 0.12 -12.73
C SER A 16 1.89 -0.84 -11.63
N LEU A 17 1.65 -0.35 -10.42
CA LEU A 17 1.07 -1.13 -9.31
C LEU A 17 -0.44 -0.90 -9.18
N THR A 18 -0.90 0.32 -9.48
CA THR A 18 -2.31 0.56 -9.81
C THR A 18 -2.69 -0.20 -11.09
N ILE A 19 -1.69 -0.58 -11.90
CA ILE A 19 -1.78 -1.44 -13.08
C ILE A 19 -2.05 -2.91 -12.73
N SER A 20 -2.01 -3.35 -11.47
CA SER A 20 -2.55 -4.68 -11.12
C SER A 20 -4.09 -4.70 -11.06
N MET A 21 -4.76 -3.58 -10.73
CA MET A 21 -6.19 -3.41 -11.08
C MET A 21 -6.38 -3.26 -12.59
N ILE A 22 -5.28 -3.01 -13.32
CA ILE A 22 -5.17 -3.08 -14.76
C ILE A 22 -4.81 -4.51 -15.18
N SER A 23 -5.06 -5.56 -14.39
CA SER A 23 -5.32 -6.87 -14.98
C SER A 23 -6.72 -6.90 -15.61
N VAL A 24 -7.69 -6.20 -15.00
CA VAL A 24 -8.99 -5.90 -15.64
C VAL A 24 -8.84 -4.85 -16.74
N LYS A 25 -7.82 -3.99 -16.72
CA LYS A 25 -7.54 -3.00 -17.78
C LYS A 25 -6.45 -3.47 -18.76
N PHE A 26 -5.69 -4.54 -18.56
CA PHE A 26 -5.00 -5.27 -19.63
C PHE A 26 -6.03 -6.09 -20.37
N PHE A 27 -7.00 -6.66 -19.64
CA PHE A 27 -8.16 -7.30 -20.22
C PHE A 27 -9.10 -6.28 -20.91
N LEU A 28 -9.42 -5.13 -20.30
CA LEU A 28 -10.30 -4.09 -20.89
C LEU A 28 -9.59 -3.13 -21.84
N GLN A 29 -8.28 -2.86 -21.73
CA GLN A 29 -7.53 -2.15 -22.79
C GLN A 29 -7.21 -3.07 -23.95
N ASN A 30 -7.00 -4.38 -23.75
CA ASN A 30 -6.94 -5.30 -24.89
C ASN A 30 -8.34 -5.58 -25.44
N VAL A 31 -9.40 -5.60 -24.63
CA VAL A 31 -10.78 -5.65 -25.16
C VAL A 31 -11.17 -4.33 -25.82
N GLU A 32 -10.81 -3.15 -25.31
CA GLU A 32 -11.01 -1.86 -26.02
C GLU A 32 -10.08 -1.72 -27.22
N ALA A 33 -8.84 -2.20 -27.18
CA ALA A 33 -7.92 -2.12 -28.31
C ALA A 33 -8.22 -3.18 -29.36
N CYS A 34 -8.69 -4.38 -28.99
CA CYS A 34 -9.15 -5.44 -29.88
C CYS A 34 -10.56 -5.12 -30.41
N ALA A 35 -11.47 -4.63 -29.56
CA ALA A 35 -12.71 -4.03 -30.00
C ALA A 35 -12.43 -2.81 -30.87
N GLN A 36 -11.48 -1.91 -30.60
CA GLN A 36 -11.14 -0.83 -31.55
C GLN A 36 -10.51 -1.37 -32.84
N LYS A 37 -9.67 -2.41 -32.78
CA LYS A 37 -9.07 -3.03 -33.98
C LYS A 37 -10.14 -3.64 -34.88
N HIS A 38 -11.14 -4.32 -34.32
CA HIS A 38 -12.24 -4.96 -35.06
C HIS A 38 -13.41 -4.00 -35.34
N PHE A 39 -13.82 -3.15 -34.39
CA PHE A 39 -14.81 -2.07 -34.59
C PHE A 39 -14.35 -1.08 -35.65
N LEU A 40 -13.06 -0.80 -35.81
CA LEU A 40 -12.55 0.04 -36.91
C LEU A 40 -12.36 -0.76 -38.21
N ALA A 41 -12.08 -2.06 -38.16
CA ALA A 41 -11.94 -2.90 -39.34
C ALA A 41 -13.28 -3.23 -40.01
N ASP A 42 -14.33 -3.56 -39.24
CA ASP A 42 -15.64 -3.97 -39.77
C ASP A 42 -16.55 -2.79 -40.12
N PHE A 43 -16.37 -1.61 -39.52
CA PHE A 43 -17.06 -0.39 -40.00
C PHE A 43 -16.62 0.05 -41.40
N SER A 44 -15.49 -0.46 -41.91
CA SER A 44 -15.04 -0.22 -43.29
C SER A 44 -15.62 -1.21 -44.31
N ARG A 45 -16.22 -2.32 -43.85
CA ARG A 45 -16.64 -3.45 -44.70
C ARG A 45 -18.13 -3.67 -44.84
N HIS A 46 -18.98 -3.06 -44.01
CA HIS A 46 -20.44 -3.14 -44.16
C HIS A 46 -21.05 -1.78 -44.48
N ASP A 47 -21.39 -1.64 -45.76
CA ASP A 47 -22.20 -0.57 -46.32
C ASP A 47 -23.53 -0.43 -45.56
N PHE A 48 -23.80 0.80 -45.13
CA PHE A 48 -25.04 1.22 -44.48
C PHE A 48 -26.28 1.23 -45.41
N ASN A 49 -26.29 0.45 -46.50
CA ASN A 49 -27.39 0.46 -47.47
C ASN A 49 -28.45 -0.63 -47.22
N GLY A 50 -28.25 -1.56 -46.28
CA GLY A 50 -29.19 -2.67 -46.05
C GLY A 50 -30.28 -2.42 -44.99
N PHE A 51 -30.16 -1.39 -44.16
CA PHE A 51 -31.08 -1.17 -43.03
C PHE A 51 -32.31 -0.30 -43.35
N GLU A 52 -32.34 0.38 -44.49
CA GLU A 52 -33.50 1.20 -44.90
C GLU A 52 -34.65 0.37 -45.51
N GLU A 53 -34.39 -0.82 -46.07
CA GLU A 53 -35.43 -1.64 -46.71
C GLU A 53 -36.16 -2.61 -45.77
N ALA A 54 -35.58 -2.97 -44.61
CA ALA A 54 -36.20 -3.92 -43.67
C ALA A 54 -37.22 -3.28 -42.71
N ALA A 55 -37.33 -1.94 -42.69
CA ALA A 55 -38.23 -1.22 -41.79
C ALA A 55 -39.72 -1.27 -42.20
N LYS A 56 -40.10 -2.01 -43.26
CA LYS A 56 -41.49 -2.05 -43.75
C LYS A 56 -42.31 -3.30 -43.43
N LEU A 57 -41.77 -4.36 -42.82
CA LEU A 57 -42.61 -5.53 -42.53
C LEU A 57 -42.17 -6.29 -41.27
N HIS A 58 -42.83 -6.02 -40.13
CA HIS A 58 -43.55 -6.99 -39.28
C HIS A 58 -43.72 -6.47 -37.85
N SER A 59 -44.98 -6.26 -37.47
CA SER A 59 -45.43 -6.05 -36.10
C SER A 59 -45.35 -7.38 -35.31
N LYS A 60 -44.25 -7.57 -34.57
CA LYS A 60 -44.06 -8.42 -33.36
C LYS A 60 -42.55 -8.66 -33.17
N CYS A 61 -41.77 -7.66 -32.75
CA CYS A 61 -40.36 -7.87 -32.38
C CYS A 61 -40.17 -7.71 -30.88
N LYS A 62 -39.66 -8.78 -30.25
CA LYS A 62 -38.98 -8.72 -28.95
C LYS A 62 -37.89 -7.66 -29.05
N VAL A 63 -37.68 -6.91 -27.97
CA VAL A 63 -36.58 -5.94 -27.85
C VAL A 63 -35.27 -6.72 -28.01
N GLN A 64 -34.64 -6.58 -29.17
CA GLN A 64 -33.36 -7.17 -29.52
C GLN A 64 -32.26 -6.13 -29.24
N GLY A 65 -31.10 -6.58 -28.74
CA GLY A 65 -29.93 -5.74 -28.51
C GLY A 65 -29.56 -4.93 -29.76
N ARG A 66 -29.09 -3.70 -29.55
CA ARG A 66 -28.75 -2.77 -30.64
C ARG A 66 -27.44 -3.14 -31.33
N PHE A 67 -26.54 -3.82 -30.63
CA PHE A 67 -25.25 -4.26 -31.13
C PHE A 67 -25.12 -5.78 -31.07
N ASP A 68 -24.27 -6.32 -31.92
CA ASP A 68 -24.02 -7.76 -32.03
C ASP A 68 -23.26 -8.27 -30.79
N SER A 69 -23.98 -9.05 -29.99
CA SER A 69 -23.46 -9.67 -28.77
C SER A 69 -22.45 -10.78 -29.03
N ASP A 70 -22.53 -11.46 -30.17
CA ASP A 70 -21.64 -12.55 -30.56
C ASP A 70 -20.28 -12.01 -31.01
N GLU A 71 -20.28 -10.86 -31.69
CA GLU A 71 -19.08 -10.16 -32.11
C GLU A 71 -18.27 -9.64 -30.91
N LEU A 72 -18.95 -9.08 -29.90
CA LEU A 72 -18.33 -8.74 -28.62
C LEU A 72 -17.76 -9.99 -27.94
N ALA A 73 -18.52 -11.09 -27.92
CA ALA A 73 -18.08 -12.35 -27.33
C ALA A 73 -16.84 -12.90 -28.04
N ARG A 74 -16.77 -12.81 -29.37
CA ARG A 74 -15.61 -13.22 -30.17
C ARG A 74 -14.39 -12.38 -29.83
N SER A 75 -14.54 -11.05 -29.79
CA SER A 75 -13.45 -10.12 -29.46
C SER A 75 -12.88 -10.37 -28.05
N VAL A 76 -13.74 -10.62 -27.06
CA VAL A 76 -13.29 -10.98 -25.71
C VAL A 76 -12.56 -12.33 -25.69
N ARG A 77 -13.04 -13.32 -26.44
CA ARG A 77 -12.37 -14.64 -26.55
C ARG A 77 -10.96 -14.54 -27.13
N GLU A 78 -10.77 -13.71 -28.15
CA GLU A 78 -9.44 -13.46 -28.70
C GLU A 78 -8.47 -12.89 -27.66
N VAL A 79 -8.96 -12.00 -26.79
CA VAL A 79 -8.15 -11.44 -25.70
C VAL A 79 -7.82 -12.51 -24.66
N ILE A 80 -8.78 -13.35 -24.26
CA ILE A 80 -8.54 -14.48 -23.33
C ILE A 80 -7.43 -15.39 -23.86
N ILE A 81 -7.50 -15.77 -25.14
CA ILE A 81 -6.51 -16.63 -25.79
C ILE A 81 -5.14 -15.94 -25.87
N GLN A 82 -5.09 -14.64 -26.17
CA GLN A 82 -3.85 -13.86 -26.18
C GLN A 82 -3.18 -13.76 -24.80
N GLN A 83 -3.95 -13.88 -23.72
CA GLN A 83 -3.44 -13.96 -22.35
C GLN A 83 -3.08 -15.40 -21.93
N GLU A 84 -3.05 -16.35 -22.87
CA GLU A 84 -2.74 -17.76 -22.64
C GLU A 84 -3.71 -18.45 -21.66
N LEU A 85 -4.94 -17.94 -21.58
CA LEU A 85 -6.02 -18.52 -20.77
C LEU A 85 -6.92 -19.41 -21.63
N LEU A 86 -7.56 -20.39 -20.99
CA LEU A 86 -8.59 -21.21 -21.62
C LEU A 86 -9.86 -20.38 -21.90
N GLU A 87 -10.57 -20.68 -22.97
CA GLU A 87 -11.80 -19.97 -23.36
C GLU A 87 -12.89 -20.04 -22.27
N ASP A 88 -12.94 -21.14 -21.54
CA ASP A 88 -13.85 -21.39 -20.43
C ASP A 88 -13.25 -21.08 -19.05
N ALA A 89 -12.14 -20.32 -19.01
CA ALA A 89 -11.52 -19.88 -17.76
C ALA A 89 -12.54 -19.20 -16.85
N LEU A 90 -12.58 -19.67 -15.61
CA LEU A 90 -13.42 -19.11 -14.56
C LEU A 90 -12.90 -17.74 -14.15
N LEU A 91 -13.81 -16.86 -13.73
CA LEU A 91 -13.44 -15.59 -13.09
C LEU A 91 -12.73 -15.82 -11.74
N LYS A 92 -12.99 -16.98 -11.12
CA LYS A 92 -12.43 -17.36 -9.82
C LYS A 92 -10.91 -17.49 -9.88
N ASP A 93 -10.25 -16.78 -8.97
CA ASP A 93 -8.81 -16.80 -8.80
C ASP A 93 -8.35 -17.83 -7.75
N ASP A 94 -7.03 -18.04 -7.69
CA ASP A 94 -6.38 -18.76 -6.60
C ASP A 94 -6.62 -18.03 -5.26
N PRO A 95 -6.82 -18.76 -4.14
CA PRO A 95 -6.98 -18.14 -2.82
C PRO A 95 -5.86 -17.16 -2.42
N ASP A 96 -4.65 -17.31 -2.97
CA ASP A 96 -3.50 -16.45 -2.68
C ASP A 96 -3.33 -15.31 -3.71
N ALA A 97 -4.34 -15.05 -4.55
CA ALA A 97 -4.29 -13.99 -5.55
C ALA A 97 -4.03 -12.61 -4.93
N ALA A 98 -3.19 -11.83 -5.60
CA ALA A 98 -2.71 -10.55 -5.06
C ALA A 98 -3.76 -9.44 -5.11
N CYS A 99 -4.84 -9.62 -5.89
CA CYS A 99 -5.87 -8.64 -6.17
C CYS A 99 -7.24 -9.31 -6.23
N GLU A 100 -8.19 -8.74 -5.50
CA GLU A 100 -9.58 -9.17 -5.50
C GLU A 100 -10.35 -8.42 -6.61
N VAL A 101 -11.08 -9.16 -7.44
CA VAL A 101 -11.80 -8.61 -8.60
C VAL A 101 -13.28 -8.96 -8.53
N PHE A 102 -14.15 -8.03 -8.92
CA PHE A 102 -15.55 -8.33 -9.15
C PHE A 102 -16.14 -7.45 -10.26
N VAL A 103 -17.25 -7.89 -10.83
CA VAL A 103 -18.08 -7.10 -11.75
C VAL A 103 -19.53 -7.03 -11.27
N CYS A 104 -20.18 -5.90 -11.51
CA CYS A 104 -21.59 -5.70 -11.18
C CYS A 104 -22.48 -6.14 -12.34
N ALA A 105 -23.45 -6.98 -12.03
CA ALA A 105 -24.52 -7.41 -12.91
C ALA A 105 -25.87 -7.10 -12.26
N THR A 106 -26.93 -7.00 -13.06
CA THR A 106 -28.31 -6.92 -12.60
C THR A 106 -29.03 -8.19 -13.02
N SER A 107 -29.59 -8.93 -12.05
CA SER A 107 -30.44 -10.08 -12.32
C SER A 107 -31.76 -9.62 -12.94
N LYS A 108 -32.21 -10.27 -14.02
CA LYS A 108 -33.51 -9.95 -14.63
C LYS A 108 -34.68 -10.55 -13.85
N GLU A 109 -34.41 -11.56 -13.05
CA GLU A 109 -35.38 -12.30 -12.26
C GLU A 109 -35.72 -11.54 -10.98
N THR A 110 -34.72 -10.95 -10.32
CA THR A 110 -34.91 -10.23 -9.05
C THR A 110 -34.84 -8.72 -9.18
N SER A 111 -34.27 -8.20 -10.28
CA SER A 111 -33.93 -6.77 -10.41
C SER A 111 -32.95 -6.28 -9.33
N GLU A 112 -32.14 -7.17 -8.75
CA GLU A 112 -31.11 -6.82 -7.77
C GLU A 112 -29.72 -6.78 -8.43
N THR A 113 -28.83 -5.98 -7.83
CA THR A 113 -27.40 -5.98 -8.18
C THR A 113 -26.75 -7.24 -7.62
N VAL A 114 -26.04 -7.98 -8.48
CA VAL A 114 -25.25 -9.16 -8.14
C VAL A 114 -23.78 -8.89 -8.49
N CYS A 115 -22.88 -9.20 -7.56
CA CYS A 115 -21.44 -9.13 -7.82
C CYS A 115 -20.92 -10.52 -8.24
N LEU A 116 -20.38 -10.63 -9.46
CA LEU A 116 -19.59 -11.79 -9.87
C LEU A 116 -18.16 -11.55 -9.36
N THR A 117 -17.70 -12.33 -8.38
CA THR A 117 -16.41 -12.15 -7.70
C THR A 117 -15.39 -13.19 -8.15
N SER A 118 -14.10 -12.83 -8.14
CA SER A 118 -12.99 -13.79 -8.31
C SER A 118 -12.67 -14.55 -7.01
N TYR A 119 -13.25 -14.12 -5.88
CA TYR A 119 -12.96 -14.62 -4.55
C TYR A 119 -14.21 -15.05 -3.80
N ARG A 120 -13.99 -15.83 -2.74
CA ARG A 120 -15.04 -16.29 -1.83
C ARG A 120 -15.40 -15.18 -0.86
N THR A 121 -16.68 -14.84 -0.77
CA THR A 121 -17.22 -14.01 0.31
C THR A 121 -18.12 -14.83 1.23
N ALA A 122 -18.23 -14.40 2.49
CA ALA A 122 -19.04 -15.11 3.49
C ALA A 122 -20.54 -15.13 3.14
N ARG A 123 -21.01 -14.15 2.36
CA ARG A 123 -22.41 -14.01 1.93
C ARG A 123 -22.61 -14.23 0.43
N GLY A 124 -21.56 -14.58 -0.31
CA GLY A 124 -21.58 -14.67 -1.77
C GLY A 124 -22.26 -15.93 -2.29
N ASN A 125 -22.77 -15.84 -3.51
CA ASN A 125 -23.34 -16.99 -4.22
C ASN A 125 -22.21 -17.92 -4.69
N ASN A 126 -22.01 -19.03 -3.98
CA ASN A 126 -21.03 -20.06 -4.35
C ASN A 126 -21.27 -20.64 -5.75
N ASP A 127 -22.49 -20.56 -6.29
CA ASP A 127 -22.77 -21.08 -7.63
C ASP A 127 -22.05 -20.25 -8.70
N LEU A 128 -22.30 -18.94 -8.73
CA LEU A 128 -21.69 -18.02 -9.68
C LEU A 128 -20.16 -17.96 -9.53
N LEU A 129 -19.64 -18.08 -8.30
CA LEU A 129 -18.20 -18.16 -8.07
C LEU A 129 -17.55 -19.40 -8.71
N ASN A 130 -18.25 -20.55 -8.75
CA ASN A 130 -17.67 -21.80 -9.26
C ASN A 130 -18.07 -22.10 -10.71
N SER A 131 -18.86 -21.22 -11.35
CA SER A 131 -19.34 -21.44 -12.72
C SER A 131 -19.20 -20.23 -13.64
N GLY A 132 -19.08 -19.02 -13.08
CA GLY A 132 -18.95 -17.78 -13.82
C GLY A 132 -17.60 -17.68 -14.53
N LYS A 133 -17.66 -17.46 -15.85
CA LYS A 133 -16.49 -17.35 -16.71
C LYS A 133 -16.05 -15.91 -16.91
N ILE A 134 -14.77 -15.71 -17.23
CA ILE A 134 -14.23 -14.38 -17.56
C ILE A 134 -15.00 -13.75 -18.74
N LEU A 135 -15.29 -14.56 -19.78
CA LEU A 135 -16.09 -14.12 -20.94
C LEU A 135 -17.47 -13.60 -20.53
N GLU A 136 -18.15 -14.31 -19.62
CA GLU A 136 -19.48 -13.97 -19.15
C GLU A 136 -19.46 -12.67 -18.34
N ALA A 137 -18.49 -12.53 -17.44
CA ALA A 137 -18.26 -11.32 -16.64
C ALA A 137 -18.01 -10.07 -17.52
N CYS A 138 -17.29 -10.23 -18.64
CA CYS A 138 -17.00 -9.12 -19.55
C CYS A 138 -18.21 -8.74 -20.40
N ARG A 139 -18.99 -9.74 -20.86
CA ARG A 139 -20.22 -9.50 -21.61
C ARG A 139 -21.27 -8.82 -20.75
N VAL A 140 -21.49 -9.28 -19.51
CA VAL A 140 -22.53 -8.68 -18.64
C VAL A 140 -22.23 -7.23 -18.31
N THR A 141 -20.96 -6.89 -18.05
CA THR A 141 -20.54 -5.49 -17.79
C THR A 141 -20.81 -4.57 -18.99
N SER A 142 -20.74 -5.13 -20.21
CA SER A 142 -20.98 -4.39 -21.46
C SER A 142 -22.47 -4.29 -21.81
N ALA A 143 -23.32 -5.14 -21.24
CA ALA A 143 -24.74 -5.27 -21.57
C ALA A 143 -25.65 -4.23 -20.90
N ALA A 144 -25.15 -3.02 -20.62
CA ALA A 144 -25.86 -2.06 -19.77
C ALA A 144 -27.14 -1.47 -20.40
N THR A 145 -27.21 -1.38 -21.73
CA THR A 145 -28.39 -0.84 -22.45
C THR A 145 -28.50 -1.28 -23.91
N SER A 146 -27.48 -1.97 -24.42
CA SER A 146 -27.14 -1.94 -25.85
C SER A 146 -26.85 -3.34 -26.44
N PHE A 147 -26.62 -4.34 -25.59
CA PHE A 147 -26.40 -5.74 -25.96
C PHE A 147 -27.48 -6.61 -25.31
N ASP A 148 -27.64 -7.83 -25.83
CA ASP A 148 -28.60 -8.78 -25.29
C ASP A 148 -28.19 -9.25 -23.88
N PRO A 149 -29.16 -9.59 -23.03
CA PRO A 149 -28.91 -10.27 -21.76
C PRO A 149 -28.05 -11.53 -21.92
N ILE A 150 -27.34 -11.89 -20.86
CA ILE A 150 -26.49 -13.08 -20.83
C ILE A 150 -26.90 -14.02 -19.70
N ALA A 151 -27.09 -15.28 -20.04
CA ALA A 151 -27.31 -16.35 -19.07
C ALA A 151 -25.98 -16.76 -18.42
N ILE A 152 -25.92 -16.78 -17.09
CA ILE A 152 -24.71 -17.13 -16.33
C ILE A 152 -25.03 -18.22 -15.29
N GLY A 153 -24.05 -19.09 -15.06
CA GLY A 153 -24.07 -20.09 -13.99
C GLY A 153 -24.91 -21.33 -14.28
N ARG A 154 -24.97 -22.25 -13.31
CA ARG A 154 -25.55 -23.59 -13.51
C ARG A 154 -27.04 -23.57 -13.85
N PHE A 155 -27.73 -22.51 -13.41
CA PHE A 155 -29.17 -22.34 -13.60
C PHE A 155 -29.51 -21.48 -14.82
N SER A 156 -28.50 -20.96 -15.53
CA SER A 156 -28.70 -20.08 -16.70
C SER A 156 -29.60 -18.88 -16.36
N GLU A 157 -29.31 -18.20 -15.25
CA GLU A 157 -30.00 -16.98 -14.83
C GLU A 157 -29.61 -15.82 -15.77
N ASP A 158 -30.58 -15.01 -16.21
CA ASP A 158 -30.31 -13.93 -17.17
C ASP A 158 -29.86 -12.64 -16.47
N PHE A 159 -28.73 -12.09 -16.93
CA PHE A 159 -28.18 -10.85 -16.40
C PHE A 159 -28.06 -9.75 -17.46
N VAL A 160 -28.13 -8.50 -17.00
CA VAL A 160 -27.80 -7.28 -17.77
C VAL A 160 -26.79 -6.42 -17.01
N GLY A 161 -26.13 -5.48 -17.68
CA GLY A 161 -25.14 -4.61 -17.03
C GLY A 161 -25.78 -3.46 -16.26
N GLY A 162 -25.28 -3.13 -15.06
CA GLY A 162 -25.43 -1.84 -14.37
C GLY A 162 -26.84 -1.21 -14.18
N ALA A 163 -27.92 -1.87 -14.61
CA ALA A 163 -29.25 -1.29 -14.79
C ALA A 163 -29.94 -0.88 -13.47
N THR A 164 -29.44 -1.35 -12.34
CA THR A 164 -29.93 -1.06 -10.98
C THR A 164 -29.24 0.12 -10.29
N GLY A 165 -28.49 0.93 -11.02
CA GLY A 165 -27.73 2.05 -10.43
C GLY A 165 -26.36 1.64 -9.88
N ALA A 166 -25.81 0.54 -10.41
CA ALA A 166 -24.45 0.08 -10.13
C ALA A 166 -23.44 0.50 -11.22
N ASN A 167 -23.81 1.46 -12.09
CA ASN A 167 -22.92 2.01 -13.11
C ASN A 167 -21.69 2.71 -12.50
N ASN A 168 -21.86 3.23 -11.28
CA ASN A 168 -20.76 3.60 -10.41
C ASN A 168 -20.64 2.58 -9.28
N ALA A 169 -19.67 1.68 -9.40
CA ALA A 169 -19.48 0.57 -8.49
C ALA A 169 -18.95 0.97 -7.10
N VAL A 170 -18.74 2.26 -6.78
CA VAL A 170 -18.08 2.67 -5.51
C VAL A 170 -18.79 2.14 -4.25
N ARG A 171 -20.12 1.99 -4.31
CA ARG A 171 -20.91 1.42 -3.21
C ARG A 171 -20.66 -0.08 -3.09
N GLU A 172 -20.70 -0.80 -4.21
CA GLU A 172 -20.42 -2.23 -4.23
C GLU A 172 -18.96 -2.52 -3.85
N VAL A 173 -18.00 -1.70 -4.29
CA VAL A 173 -16.59 -1.80 -3.88
C VAL A 173 -16.47 -1.71 -2.37
N TRP A 174 -17.19 -0.77 -1.75
CA TRP A 174 -17.20 -0.63 -0.30
C TRP A 174 -17.81 -1.82 0.41
N ASP A 175 -18.98 -2.27 -0.03
CA ASP A 175 -19.72 -3.38 0.58
C ASP A 175 -18.93 -4.70 0.42
N GLN A 176 -18.26 -4.90 -0.71
CA GLN A 176 -17.33 -6.01 -0.93
C GLN A 176 -16.10 -5.91 -0.03
N ALA A 177 -15.48 -4.73 0.08
CA ALA A 177 -14.33 -4.51 0.96
C ALA A 177 -14.68 -4.78 2.44
N GLN A 178 -15.90 -4.44 2.89
CA GLN A 178 -16.38 -4.79 4.24
C GLN A 178 -16.54 -6.30 4.44
N GLN A 179 -16.95 -7.04 3.40
CA GLN A 179 -17.04 -8.50 3.48
C GLN A 179 -15.67 -9.18 3.58
N VAL A 180 -14.64 -8.61 2.94
CA VAL A 180 -13.29 -9.17 2.93
C VAL A 180 -12.48 -8.73 4.17
N TRP A 181 -12.54 -7.45 4.55
CA TRP A 181 -11.67 -6.87 5.58
C TRP A 181 -12.39 -6.54 6.90
N GLY A 182 -13.71 -6.75 6.97
CA GLY A 182 -14.53 -6.50 8.14
C GLY A 182 -15.08 -5.07 8.26
N PRO A 183 -15.81 -4.76 9.34
CA PRO A 183 -16.54 -3.49 9.48
C PRO A 183 -15.63 -2.25 9.60
N GLU A 184 -14.40 -2.41 10.07
CA GLU A 184 -13.40 -1.33 10.22
C GLU A 184 -12.67 -1.01 8.90
N VAL A 185 -13.32 -1.25 7.75
CA VAL A 185 -12.71 -1.14 6.43
C VAL A 185 -12.14 0.26 6.16
N GLU A 186 -12.77 1.32 6.69
CA GLU A 186 -12.37 2.72 6.44
C GLU A 186 -10.98 3.03 6.98
N SER A 187 -10.55 2.41 8.09
CA SER A 187 -9.20 2.62 8.65
C SER A 187 -8.14 1.81 7.90
N LYS A 188 -8.55 0.73 7.22
CA LYS A 188 -7.66 -0.18 6.47
C LYS A 188 -7.47 0.24 5.02
N ILE A 189 -8.44 0.93 4.42
CA ILE A 189 -8.34 1.42 3.04
C ILE A 189 -7.38 2.60 2.97
N LYS A 190 -6.25 2.38 2.30
CA LYS A 190 -5.28 3.44 2.08
C LYS A 190 -5.76 4.49 1.07
N CYS A 191 -6.43 4.05 0.01
CA CYS A 191 -6.85 4.91 -1.09
C CYS A 191 -8.05 4.32 -1.83
N VAL A 192 -9.00 5.16 -2.20
CA VAL A 192 -10.10 4.84 -3.13
C VAL A 192 -9.89 5.68 -4.39
N VAL A 193 -9.72 5.01 -5.53
CA VAL A 193 -9.59 5.66 -6.83
C VAL A 193 -10.79 5.30 -7.69
N LEU A 194 -11.50 6.31 -8.16
CA LEU A 194 -12.69 6.16 -8.97
C LEU A 194 -12.51 6.88 -10.29
N ILE A 195 -12.62 6.15 -11.40
CA ILE A 195 -12.42 6.67 -12.75
C ILE A 195 -13.77 6.71 -13.45
N GLY A 196 -14.21 7.91 -13.83
CA GLY A 196 -15.42 8.15 -14.61
C GLY A 196 -15.15 8.14 -16.11
N THR A 197 -16.20 7.92 -16.89
CA THR A 197 -16.17 7.85 -18.37
C THR A 197 -16.54 9.17 -19.04
N GLY A 198 -16.56 10.27 -18.29
CA GLY A 198 -16.96 11.60 -18.75
C GLY A 198 -18.29 12.06 -18.15
N VAL A 199 -18.53 13.37 -18.21
CA VAL A 199 -19.84 13.97 -17.91
C VAL A 199 -20.57 14.22 -19.23
N GLN A 200 -21.84 13.81 -19.32
CA GLN A 200 -22.69 14.00 -20.50
C GLN A 200 -23.38 15.37 -20.48
N SER A 201 -23.72 15.91 -21.65
CA SER A 201 -24.56 17.10 -21.76
C SER A 201 -25.97 16.80 -21.26
N LEU A 202 -26.58 17.74 -20.53
CA LEU A 202 -28.01 17.66 -20.17
C LEU A 202 -28.95 17.91 -21.37
N LYS A 203 -28.41 18.10 -22.58
CA LYS A 203 -29.21 18.33 -23.79
C LYS A 203 -29.61 16.99 -24.41
N PRO A 204 -30.89 16.78 -24.74
CA PRO A 204 -31.32 15.60 -25.48
C PRO A 204 -30.65 15.55 -26.86
N PHE A 205 -30.28 14.35 -27.31
CA PHE A 205 -29.71 14.11 -28.64
C PHE A 205 -30.71 14.52 -29.74
N ASN A 206 -30.21 14.79 -30.95
CA ASN A 206 -31.06 15.06 -32.12
C ASN A 206 -32.10 13.94 -32.34
N ALA A 207 -33.24 14.32 -32.92
CA ALA A 207 -34.52 13.59 -32.92
C ALA A 207 -34.50 12.11 -33.37
N ASP A 208 -33.44 11.63 -34.03
CA ASP A 208 -33.34 10.27 -34.54
C ASP A 208 -32.82 9.23 -33.51
N VAL A 209 -32.37 9.64 -32.31
CA VAL A 209 -31.74 8.75 -31.28
C VAL A 209 -32.31 8.95 -29.86
N LEU A 210 -33.51 9.53 -29.74
CA LEU A 210 -34.07 10.06 -28.48
C LEU A 210 -33.97 9.13 -27.24
N HIS A 211 -34.28 7.84 -27.35
CA HIS A 211 -34.39 6.95 -26.17
C HIS A 211 -33.04 6.56 -25.54
N VAL A 212 -31.97 6.41 -26.34
CA VAL A 212 -30.66 5.98 -25.82
C VAL A 212 -29.91 7.16 -25.21
N GLY A 213 -30.01 8.33 -25.82
CA GLY A 213 -29.44 9.57 -25.31
C GLY A 213 -29.95 9.93 -23.92
N GLU A 214 -31.26 9.91 -23.72
CA GLU A 214 -31.89 10.19 -22.42
C GLU A 214 -31.46 9.18 -21.35
N THR A 215 -31.38 7.90 -21.71
CA THR A 215 -30.92 6.84 -20.80
C THR A 215 -29.46 7.06 -20.39
N LEU A 216 -28.58 7.45 -21.31
CA LEU A 216 -27.17 7.73 -21.02
C LEU A 216 -26.96 8.95 -20.15
N VAL A 217 -27.74 10.02 -20.38
CA VAL A 217 -27.73 11.21 -19.52
C VAL A 217 -28.22 10.84 -18.11
N GLY A 218 -29.26 10.02 -18.01
CA GLY A 218 -29.75 9.48 -16.74
C GLY A 218 -28.68 8.69 -15.97
N ILE A 219 -28.02 7.75 -16.65
CA ILE A 219 -26.94 6.93 -16.09
C ILE A 219 -25.75 7.81 -15.66
N ALA A 220 -25.27 8.73 -16.50
CA ALA A 220 -24.17 9.62 -16.17
C ALA A 220 -24.48 10.51 -14.95
N THR A 221 -25.71 11.02 -14.89
CA THR A 221 -26.18 11.83 -13.75
C THR A 221 -26.23 10.99 -12.47
N GLU A 222 -26.76 9.78 -12.56
CA GLU A 222 -26.85 8.84 -11.45
C GLU A 222 -25.46 8.42 -10.93
N MET A 223 -24.50 8.17 -11.81
CA MET A 223 -23.10 7.90 -11.46
C MET A 223 -22.47 9.03 -10.63
N GLU A 224 -22.72 10.30 -10.99
CA GLU A 224 -22.13 11.44 -10.28
C GLU A 224 -22.79 11.63 -8.91
N GLN A 225 -24.11 11.46 -8.85
CA GLN A 225 -24.83 11.50 -7.57
C GLN A 225 -24.37 10.39 -6.63
N THR A 226 -24.16 9.18 -7.14
CA THR A 226 -23.65 8.04 -6.37
C THR A 226 -22.25 8.31 -5.83
N ALA A 227 -21.36 8.88 -6.65
CA ALA A 227 -20.01 9.26 -6.22
C ALA A 227 -20.03 10.31 -5.10
N GLU A 228 -20.80 11.38 -5.29
CA GLU A 228 -20.89 12.49 -4.35
C GLU A 228 -21.54 12.07 -3.02
N ARG A 229 -22.58 11.23 -3.07
CA ARG A 229 -23.20 10.65 -1.87
C ARG A 229 -22.20 9.77 -1.11
N PHE A 230 -21.41 8.97 -1.81
CA PHE A 230 -20.38 8.14 -1.19
C PHE A 230 -19.33 9.01 -0.49
N ARG A 231 -18.81 10.01 -1.20
CA ARG A 231 -17.81 10.95 -0.67
C ARG A 231 -18.28 11.66 0.60
N ARG A 232 -19.55 12.10 0.64
CA ARG A 232 -20.15 12.74 1.84
C ARG A 232 -20.31 11.80 3.02
N LYS A 233 -20.55 10.51 2.78
CA LYS A 233 -20.71 9.50 3.82
C LYS A 233 -19.35 9.11 4.42
N GLN A 234 -18.34 8.93 3.58
CA GLN A 234 -16.98 8.55 4.00
C GLN A 234 -16.10 9.78 4.24
N GLN A 235 -16.50 10.62 5.21
CA GLN A 235 -15.82 11.90 5.47
C GLN A 235 -14.36 11.72 5.87
N LEU A 236 -14.00 10.61 6.52
CA LEU A 236 -12.62 10.37 6.91
C LEU A 236 -11.76 10.14 5.67
N LEU A 237 -12.22 9.38 4.66
CA LEU A 237 -11.50 9.23 3.40
C LEU A 237 -11.29 10.55 2.67
N ASP A 238 -12.29 11.43 2.65
CA ASP A 238 -12.20 12.72 1.97
C ASP A 238 -11.26 13.69 2.71
N SER A 239 -11.48 13.88 4.01
CA SER A 239 -10.70 14.81 4.85
C SER A 239 -9.22 14.43 4.99
N THR A 240 -8.90 13.15 4.86
CA THR A 240 -7.52 12.64 4.93
C THR A 240 -6.85 12.49 3.56
N GLY A 241 -7.48 12.93 2.46
CA GLY A 241 -6.90 12.86 1.13
C GLY A 241 -6.69 11.41 0.64
N ARG A 242 -7.65 10.53 0.91
CA ARG A 242 -7.64 9.11 0.49
C ARG A 242 -8.70 8.79 -0.57
N TYR A 243 -9.59 9.72 -0.89
CA TYR A 243 -10.59 9.55 -1.95
C TYR A 243 -10.24 10.38 -3.19
N TYR A 244 -10.16 9.74 -4.35
CA TYR A 244 -9.83 10.36 -5.62
C TYR A 244 -10.87 9.99 -6.67
N ARG A 245 -11.52 11.00 -7.25
CA ARG A 245 -12.40 10.84 -8.41
C ARG A 245 -11.79 11.56 -9.60
N PHE A 246 -11.47 10.81 -10.64
CA PHE A 246 -11.01 11.36 -11.92
C PHE A 246 -12.14 11.22 -12.93
N ASN A 247 -12.66 12.34 -13.43
CA ASN A 247 -13.70 12.32 -14.45
C ASN A 247 -13.53 13.49 -15.42
N VAL A 248 -13.63 13.23 -16.72
CA VAL A 248 -13.46 14.27 -17.74
C VAL A 248 -14.70 15.16 -17.75
N VAL A 249 -14.54 16.37 -17.21
CA VAL A 249 -15.66 17.31 -17.00
C VAL A 249 -16.08 18.07 -18.27
N ARG A 250 -15.23 18.12 -19.30
CA ARG A 250 -15.48 18.84 -20.55
C ARG A 250 -14.84 18.14 -21.75
N GLY A 251 -15.49 18.20 -22.90
CA GLY A 251 -15.06 17.65 -24.19
C GLY A 251 -15.62 16.26 -24.52
N LEU A 252 -16.44 15.65 -23.66
CA LEU A 252 -17.08 14.35 -23.89
C LEU A 252 -18.62 14.44 -23.89
N GLU A 253 -19.19 15.64 -23.77
CA GLU A 253 -20.60 15.87 -23.49
C GLU A 253 -21.55 15.42 -24.60
N ASP A 254 -21.05 15.36 -25.84
CA ASP A 254 -21.80 15.00 -27.06
C ASP A 254 -21.30 13.67 -27.69
N ILE A 255 -20.66 12.82 -26.88
CA ILE A 255 -20.16 11.50 -27.29
C ILE A 255 -21.05 10.42 -26.66
N GLY A 256 -21.94 9.84 -27.47
CA GLY A 256 -22.77 8.68 -27.10
C GLY A 256 -22.03 7.34 -27.17
N LEU A 257 -22.72 6.24 -26.81
CA LEU A 257 -22.15 4.89 -26.81
C LEU A 257 -21.74 4.39 -28.20
N GLU A 258 -22.38 4.88 -29.27
CA GLU A 258 -21.99 4.64 -30.66
C GLU A 258 -20.69 5.38 -31.09
N GLY A 259 -20.04 6.09 -30.16
CA GLY A 259 -18.88 6.95 -30.36
C GLY A 259 -17.54 6.26 -30.67
N ALA A 260 -17.52 4.98 -31.05
CA ALA A 260 -16.29 4.26 -31.41
C ALA A 260 -15.48 4.97 -32.51
N LYS A 261 -16.12 5.80 -33.34
CA LYS A 261 -15.46 6.63 -34.37
C LYS A 261 -14.82 7.92 -33.83
N LYS A 262 -15.18 8.35 -32.62
CA LYS A 262 -14.75 9.60 -31.97
C LYS A 262 -13.56 9.41 -31.01
N VAL A 263 -12.82 8.30 -31.10
CA VAL A 263 -11.64 8.02 -30.24
C VAL A 263 -10.62 9.16 -30.21
N LYS A 264 -10.44 9.85 -31.35
CA LYS A 264 -9.55 11.02 -31.43
C LYS A 264 -10.02 12.18 -30.55
N GLU A 265 -11.33 12.45 -30.52
CA GLU A 265 -11.95 13.47 -29.68
C GLU A 265 -11.85 13.07 -28.21
N MET A 266 -12.17 11.82 -27.88
CA MET A 266 -12.05 11.29 -26.52
C MET A 266 -10.63 11.43 -25.98
N ALA A 267 -9.63 11.01 -26.76
CA ALA A 267 -8.23 11.12 -26.38
C ALA A 267 -7.79 12.59 -26.22
N ALA A 268 -8.29 13.50 -27.07
CA ALA A 268 -7.98 14.93 -26.96
C ALA A 268 -8.59 15.56 -25.70
N ALA A 269 -9.85 15.26 -25.40
CA ALA A 269 -10.53 15.72 -24.18
C ALA A 269 -9.85 15.18 -22.92
N THR A 270 -9.52 13.89 -22.88
CA THR A 270 -8.80 13.27 -21.75
C THR A 270 -7.41 13.87 -21.56
N ARG A 271 -6.63 14.06 -22.64
CA ARG A 271 -5.32 14.74 -22.53
C ARG A 271 -5.43 16.16 -21.98
N ARG A 272 -6.43 16.92 -22.44
CA ARG A 272 -6.70 18.27 -21.93
C ARG A 272 -7.08 18.25 -20.46
N TYR A 273 -7.91 17.29 -20.04
CA TYR A 273 -8.27 17.09 -18.64
C TYR A 273 -7.03 16.80 -17.79
N MET A 274 -6.20 15.83 -18.19
CA MET A 274 -4.97 15.46 -17.48
C MET A 274 -3.94 16.60 -17.41
N GLY A 275 -3.91 17.48 -18.42
CA GLY A 275 -3.04 18.66 -18.44
C GLY A 275 -3.57 19.86 -17.63
N SER A 276 -4.77 19.77 -17.06
CA SER A 276 -5.28 20.83 -16.18
C SER A 276 -4.55 20.80 -14.84
N GLN A 277 -4.31 21.99 -14.26
CA GLN A 277 -3.62 22.12 -12.96
C GLN A 277 -4.34 21.34 -11.84
N GLU A 278 -5.67 21.36 -11.84
CA GLU A 278 -6.48 20.65 -10.86
C GLU A 278 -6.28 19.12 -10.95
N ALA A 279 -6.45 18.54 -12.15
CA ALA A 279 -6.26 17.11 -12.34
C ALA A 279 -4.81 16.70 -12.09
N HIS A 280 -3.84 17.50 -12.52
CA HIS A 280 -2.42 17.22 -12.32
C HIS A 280 -2.06 17.15 -10.83
N LYS A 281 -2.50 18.14 -10.04
CA LYS A 281 -2.31 18.16 -8.58
C LYS A 281 -2.94 16.94 -7.89
N GLN A 282 -4.16 16.59 -8.29
CA GLN A 282 -4.88 15.45 -7.74
C GLN A 282 -4.19 14.13 -8.11
N ILE A 283 -3.73 13.97 -9.35
CA ILE A 283 -2.98 12.79 -9.81
C ILE A 283 -1.66 12.65 -9.04
N GLN A 284 -0.90 13.74 -8.87
CA GLN A 284 0.34 13.70 -8.10
C GLN A 284 0.13 13.30 -6.64
N THR A 285 -0.93 13.83 -6.01
CA THR A 285 -1.26 13.50 -4.62
C THR A 285 -1.72 12.04 -4.50
N CYS A 286 -2.54 11.57 -5.44
CA CYS A 286 -2.96 10.18 -5.53
C CYS A 286 -1.76 9.24 -5.71
N ALA A 287 -0.86 9.54 -6.64
CA ALA A 287 0.34 8.75 -6.89
C ALA A 287 1.25 8.74 -5.65
N GLY A 288 1.51 9.89 -5.04
CA GLY A 288 2.27 9.98 -3.80
C GLY A 288 1.65 9.15 -2.67
N ASN A 289 0.32 9.19 -2.52
CA ASN A 289 -0.39 8.37 -1.55
C ASN A 289 -0.20 6.87 -1.88
N VAL A 290 -0.53 6.41 -3.09
CA VAL A 290 -0.39 5.00 -3.50
C VAL A 290 1.05 4.49 -3.31
N ALA A 291 2.05 5.30 -3.66
CA ALA A 291 3.48 4.97 -3.55
C ALA A 291 4.00 4.92 -2.12
N SER A 292 3.49 5.80 -1.24
CA SER A 292 4.00 5.92 0.12
C SER A 292 3.88 4.62 0.91
N ARG A 293 4.78 4.36 1.85
CA ARG A 293 4.59 3.27 2.83
C ARG A 293 4.03 3.79 4.15
N GLU A 294 3.55 5.03 4.17
CA GLU A 294 3.06 5.69 5.38
C GLU A 294 1.70 5.14 5.83
N TYR A 295 1.51 5.13 7.14
CA TYR A 295 0.24 4.83 7.77
C TYR A 295 -0.65 6.08 7.79
N PHE A 296 -1.94 5.93 7.43
CA PHE A 296 -2.91 7.02 7.33
C PHE A 296 -4.13 6.86 8.25
N GLY A 297 -4.09 5.92 9.19
CA GLY A 297 -5.19 5.69 10.12
C GLY A 297 -5.21 6.70 11.27
N ILE A 298 -6.24 6.59 12.11
CA ILE A 298 -6.50 7.52 13.22
C ILE A 298 -5.38 7.54 14.26
N TYR A 299 -4.58 6.49 14.34
CA TYR A 299 -3.44 6.35 15.26
C TYR A 299 -2.13 6.97 14.75
N ARG A 300 -2.17 7.68 13.60
CA ARG A 300 -0.97 8.25 12.96
C ARG A 300 -0.28 9.23 13.90
N ILE A 301 0.96 8.92 14.25
CA ILE A 301 1.92 9.86 14.83
C ILE A 301 2.79 10.47 13.73
N ASN A 302 3.14 11.75 13.85
CA ASN A 302 4.11 12.35 12.94
C ASN A 302 5.50 11.81 13.26
N PHE A 303 6.23 11.38 12.22
CA PHE A 303 7.63 10.99 12.37
C PHE A 303 8.46 12.23 12.73
N SER A 304 9.24 12.13 13.80
CA SER A 304 10.14 13.20 14.25
C SER A 304 11.50 12.59 14.58
N LEU A 305 12.55 13.32 14.20
CA LEU A 305 13.95 13.05 14.54
C LEU A 305 14.51 14.12 15.49
N GLU A 306 13.67 14.97 16.08
CA GLU A 306 14.11 16.11 16.91
C GLU A 306 15.02 15.68 18.06
N ASP A 307 14.80 14.50 18.63
CA ASP A 307 15.58 13.95 19.75
C ASP A 307 16.57 12.84 19.33
N VAL A 308 16.71 12.57 18.03
CA VAL A 308 17.62 11.54 17.51
C VAL A 308 18.96 12.18 17.12
N PRO A 309 20.10 11.72 17.67
CA PRO A 309 21.41 12.25 17.31
C PRO A 309 21.65 12.16 15.80
N ARG A 310 21.95 13.30 15.16
CA ARG A 310 22.29 13.32 13.72
C ARG A 310 23.66 12.67 13.49
N MET A 311 23.67 11.40 13.10
CA MET A 311 24.88 10.73 12.63
C MET A 311 25.24 11.22 11.22
N ARG A 312 26.44 11.77 11.06
CA ARG A 312 26.97 12.24 9.76
C ARG A 312 27.52 11.10 8.89
N LEU A 313 27.92 10.00 9.52
CA LEU A 313 28.54 8.84 8.89
C LEU A 313 27.77 7.58 9.32
N PHE A 314 26.99 7.04 8.40
CA PHE A 314 26.26 5.78 8.57
C PHE A 314 26.95 4.71 7.73
N VAL A 315 27.30 3.57 8.36
CA VAL A 315 27.85 2.42 7.65
C VAL A 315 26.69 1.52 7.22
N ASP A 316 26.43 1.47 5.92
CA ASP A 316 25.30 0.71 5.37
C ASP A 316 25.46 -0.81 5.54
N ARG A 317 24.33 -1.49 5.75
CA ARG A 317 24.21 -2.93 6.04
C ARG A 317 22.99 -3.52 5.33
N PRO A 318 22.99 -3.56 3.99
CA PRO A 318 21.78 -3.83 3.22
C PRO A 318 21.19 -5.22 3.49
N ALA A 319 22.01 -6.23 3.75
CA ALA A 319 21.54 -7.59 4.03
C ALA A 319 20.82 -7.68 5.39
N GLU A 320 21.42 -7.11 6.43
CA GLU A 320 20.83 -7.07 7.77
C GLU A 320 19.61 -6.17 7.82
N MET A 321 19.64 -5.00 7.17
CA MET A 321 18.49 -4.10 7.05
C MET A 321 17.32 -4.79 6.35
N ALA A 322 17.56 -5.49 5.24
CA ALA A 322 16.52 -6.25 4.55
C ALA A 322 15.96 -7.41 5.41
N ALA A 323 16.79 -8.02 6.26
CA ALA A 323 16.35 -9.05 7.19
C ALA A 323 15.43 -8.48 8.30
N ILE A 324 15.82 -7.33 8.87
CA ILE A 324 15.02 -6.61 9.87
C ILE A 324 13.70 -6.13 9.26
N GLU A 325 13.72 -5.55 8.06
CA GLU A 325 12.50 -5.13 7.35
C GLU A 325 11.57 -6.32 7.11
N ARG A 326 12.09 -7.47 6.68
CA ARG A 326 11.28 -8.67 6.46
C ARG A 326 10.65 -9.19 7.76
N ALA A 327 11.35 -9.09 8.88
CA ALA A 327 10.86 -9.52 10.18
C ALA A 327 9.76 -8.58 10.71
N LEU A 328 9.98 -7.27 10.63
CA LEU A 328 9.11 -6.24 11.21
C LEU A 328 7.91 -5.87 10.33
N LEU A 329 8.04 -5.91 9.00
CA LEU A 329 6.94 -5.49 8.14
C LEU A 329 5.79 -6.53 8.14
N PRO A 330 4.52 -6.09 8.03
CA PRO A 330 3.39 -6.98 7.89
C PRO A 330 3.55 -7.88 6.65
N GLN A 331 3.46 -9.20 6.84
CA GLN A 331 3.44 -10.17 5.75
C GLN A 331 2.00 -10.62 5.53
N ARG A 332 1.51 -10.61 4.28
CA ARG A 332 0.09 -10.85 3.93
C ARG A 332 -0.50 -12.16 4.46
N THR A 333 0.34 -13.16 4.76
CA THR A 333 -0.07 -14.54 5.08
C THR A 333 0.13 -14.94 6.54
N GLN A 334 0.68 -14.07 7.40
CA GLN A 334 0.93 -14.40 8.80
C GLN A 334 -0.20 -13.86 9.71
N PRO A 335 -0.65 -14.65 10.71
CA PRO A 335 -1.53 -14.11 11.74
C PRO A 335 -0.88 -12.88 12.38
N GLN A 336 -1.68 -11.83 12.59
CA GLN A 336 -1.27 -10.65 13.35
C GLN A 336 -1.05 -11.06 14.80
N ARG A 337 0.12 -11.65 15.07
CA ARG A 337 0.68 -11.80 16.41
C ARG A 337 1.71 -10.71 16.63
N GLN A 338 1.93 -10.32 17.88
CA GLN A 338 2.98 -9.37 18.20
C GLN A 338 4.33 -9.94 17.76
N LYS A 339 5.06 -9.19 16.96
CA LYS A 339 6.38 -9.61 16.47
C LYS A 339 7.45 -8.98 17.32
N VAL A 340 8.23 -9.81 18.01
CA VAL A 340 9.41 -9.36 18.75
C VAL A 340 10.67 -9.76 17.96
N SER A 341 11.51 -8.77 17.68
CA SER A 341 12.80 -8.95 17.02
C SER A 341 13.91 -8.40 17.90
N THR A 342 14.98 -9.16 18.07
CA THR A 342 16.14 -8.78 18.87
C THR A 342 17.35 -8.58 17.98
N LEU A 343 17.91 -7.37 17.98
CA LEU A 343 19.13 -7.00 17.30
C LEU A 343 20.31 -7.07 18.27
N ARG A 344 21.13 -8.12 18.15
CA ARG A 344 22.27 -8.35 19.03
C ARG A 344 23.59 -8.01 18.36
N GLY A 345 24.53 -7.43 19.11
CA GLY A 345 25.92 -7.34 18.68
C GLY A 345 26.79 -6.59 19.70
N LEU A 346 28.10 -6.55 19.48
CA LEU A 346 29.06 -5.92 20.40
C LEU A 346 28.89 -4.39 20.48
N GLY A 347 29.49 -3.75 21.49
CA GLY A 347 29.57 -2.29 21.56
C GLY A 347 30.23 -1.72 20.29
N GLY A 348 29.73 -0.58 19.79
CA GLY A 348 30.28 0.04 18.57
C GLY A 348 29.96 -0.67 17.25
N ILE A 349 29.16 -1.76 17.26
CA ILE A 349 28.78 -2.50 16.04
C ILE A 349 27.69 -1.80 15.19
N GLY A 350 27.24 -0.62 15.60
CA GLY A 350 26.20 0.15 14.90
C GLY A 350 24.75 -0.15 15.34
N LYS A 351 24.52 -0.58 16.59
CA LYS A 351 23.16 -0.80 17.14
C LYS A 351 22.38 0.48 17.50
N THR A 352 23.10 1.57 17.81
CA THR A 352 22.68 2.79 18.57
C THR A 352 23.26 2.75 19.99
N GLN A 353 23.72 3.91 20.48
CA GLN A 353 24.57 4.05 21.67
C GLN A 353 23.90 5.01 22.68
N LEU A 354 22.86 4.52 23.34
CA LEU A 354 22.20 5.18 24.48
C LEU A 354 22.04 4.16 25.60
N VAL A 355 22.46 4.50 26.82
CA VAL A 355 22.29 3.61 27.98
C VAL A 355 20.83 3.66 28.42
N VAL A 356 20.25 2.49 28.68
CA VAL A 356 18.88 2.37 29.15
C VAL A 356 18.88 1.83 30.57
N ASP A 357 18.44 2.68 31.49
CA ASP A 357 17.98 2.30 32.84
C ASP A 357 16.44 2.32 32.89
N GLU A 358 15.87 1.78 33.97
CA GLU A 358 14.42 1.66 34.14
C GLU A 358 13.69 3.02 34.05
N ASP A 359 14.23 4.04 34.71
CA ASP A 359 13.65 5.39 34.74
C ASP A 359 13.72 6.08 33.37
N SER A 360 14.72 5.75 32.56
CA SER A 360 14.89 6.24 31.19
C SER A 360 13.84 5.65 30.26
N ILE A 361 13.52 4.34 30.37
CA ILE A 361 12.42 3.71 29.60
C ILE A 361 11.10 4.38 29.93
N LYS A 362 10.77 4.51 31.23
CA LYS A 362 9.52 5.12 31.68
C LYS A 362 9.33 6.51 31.11
N ARG A 363 10.35 7.37 31.25
CA ARG A 363 10.33 8.75 30.73
C ARG A 363 10.25 8.79 29.21
N SER A 364 10.93 7.88 28.51
CA SER A 364 10.89 7.78 27.04
C SER A 364 9.48 7.42 26.55
N ILE A 365 8.84 6.40 27.15
CA ILE A 365 7.45 6.04 26.83
C ILE A 365 6.51 7.19 27.16
N ALA A 366 6.63 7.79 28.34
CA ALA A 366 5.79 8.93 28.74
C ALA A 366 5.96 10.15 27.82
N SER A 367 7.18 10.40 27.30
CA SER A 367 7.44 11.50 26.35
C SER A 367 6.62 11.36 25.05
N CYS A 368 6.33 10.11 24.64
CA CYS A 368 5.51 9.83 23.47
C CYS A 368 4.05 10.29 23.64
N ALA A 369 3.56 10.48 24.86
CA ALA A 369 2.17 10.91 25.12
C ALA A 369 1.83 12.23 24.41
N SER A 370 2.79 13.16 24.34
CA SER A 370 2.63 14.44 23.63
C SER A 370 2.37 14.28 22.13
N ARG A 371 2.81 13.17 21.53
CA ARG A 371 2.67 12.84 20.10
C ARG A 371 1.41 12.04 19.80
N VAL A 372 0.74 11.50 20.82
CA VAL A 372 -0.51 10.76 20.65
C VAL A 372 -1.61 11.73 20.17
N PRO A 373 -2.43 11.35 19.16
CA PRO A 373 -3.51 12.20 18.67
C PRO A 373 -4.52 12.57 19.77
N GLN A 374 -5.13 13.75 19.63
CA GLN A 374 -6.04 14.30 20.62
C GLN A 374 -7.24 13.37 20.89
N GLY A 375 -7.60 13.22 22.17
CA GLY A 375 -8.71 12.38 22.61
C GLY A 375 -8.44 10.87 22.60
N GLN A 376 -7.22 10.41 22.33
CA GLN A 376 -6.89 8.98 22.35
C GLN A 376 -6.24 8.49 23.66
N ILE A 377 -5.72 9.42 24.47
CA ILE A 377 -5.27 9.22 25.87
C ILE A 377 -5.70 10.43 26.71
N PRO A 378 -5.70 10.36 28.06
CA PRO A 378 -6.01 11.48 28.94
C PRO A 378 -5.15 12.73 28.65
N GLU A 379 -5.78 13.91 28.65
CA GLU A 379 -5.08 15.19 28.35
C GLU A 379 -4.04 15.55 29.42
N THR A 380 -4.21 15.08 30.66
CA THR A 380 -3.21 15.20 31.74
C THR A 380 -1.90 14.52 31.35
N GLY A 381 -1.95 13.32 30.79
CA GLY A 381 -0.78 12.60 30.29
C GLY A 381 -0.18 13.24 29.04
N ARG A 382 -1.00 13.82 28.14
CA ARG A 382 -0.48 14.56 26.96
C ARG A 382 0.27 15.83 27.35
N ALA A 383 -0.16 16.49 28.41
CA ALA A 383 0.48 17.69 28.96
C ALA A 383 1.76 17.39 29.77
N TYR A 384 2.10 16.11 29.99
CA TYR A 384 3.27 15.69 30.77
C TYR A 384 4.56 16.43 30.38
N VAL A 385 4.87 16.49 29.08
CA VAL A 385 6.08 17.16 28.56
C VAL A 385 6.10 18.67 28.85
N LYS A 386 4.94 19.29 29.02
CA LYS A 386 4.82 20.75 29.25
C LYS A 386 4.81 21.11 30.73
N ASP A 387 4.10 20.34 31.55
CA ASP A 387 3.76 20.75 32.91
C ASP A 387 4.42 19.88 33.99
N GLY A 388 4.97 18.71 33.64
CA GLY A 388 5.68 17.81 34.58
C GLY A 388 4.88 17.31 35.78
N GLY A 389 3.59 17.63 35.87
CA GLY A 389 2.74 17.39 37.04
C GLY A 389 2.02 16.04 37.05
N ALA A 390 2.11 15.26 35.97
CA ALA A 390 1.53 13.92 35.89
C ALA A 390 2.56 12.86 36.30
N ASP A 391 2.09 11.80 36.97
CA ASP A 391 2.91 10.67 37.36
C ASP A 391 3.43 9.92 36.11
N VAL A 392 4.75 9.78 35.99
CA VAL A 392 5.39 9.16 34.82
C VAL A 392 4.89 7.74 34.60
N ASP A 393 4.65 6.99 35.67
CA ASP A 393 4.14 5.61 35.62
C ASP A 393 2.68 5.55 35.12
N GLU A 394 1.86 6.56 35.43
CA GLU A 394 0.51 6.70 34.89
C GLU A 394 0.55 7.01 33.39
N VAL A 395 1.36 8.00 32.99
CA VAL A 395 1.48 8.40 31.59
C VAL A 395 2.05 7.28 30.72
N ALA A 396 3.06 6.55 31.21
CA ALA A 396 3.61 5.41 30.49
C ALA A 396 2.57 4.30 30.29
N ARG A 397 1.75 4.00 31.32
CA ARG A 397 0.65 3.04 31.22
C ARG A 397 -0.41 3.48 30.21
N ASP A 398 -0.78 4.75 30.17
CA ASP A 398 -1.74 5.28 29.19
C ASP A 398 -1.24 5.07 27.75
N VAL A 399 0.05 5.31 27.49
CA VAL A 399 0.67 5.10 26.18
C VAL A 399 0.70 3.61 25.81
N LEU A 400 1.08 2.72 26.74
CA LEU A 400 1.08 1.28 26.52
C LEU A 400 -0.33 0.72 26.29
N ALA A 401 -1.32 1.21 27.02
CA ALA A 401 -2.74 0.87 26.83
C ALA A 401 -3.25 1.37 25.47
N TRP A 402 -2.81 2.54 25.03
CA TRP A 402 -3.10 3.06 23.70
C TRP A 402 -2.52 2.20 22.58
N LEU A 403 -1.28 1.71 22.73
CA LEU A 403 -0.68 0.71 21.82
C LEU A 403 -1.45 -0.61 21.86
N ALA A 404 -2.04 -0.98 23.00
CA ALA A 404 -2.76 -2.23 23.18
C ALA A 404 -4.21 -2.24 22.65
N ARG A 405 -4.70 -1.13 22.09
CA ARG A 405 -6.05 -1.05 21.53
C ARG A 405 -6.19 -1.99 20.33
N ALA A 406 -7.27 -2.76 20.28
CA ALA A 406 -7.50 -3.80 19.26
C ALA A 406 -7.49 -3.27 17.81
N ASP A 407 -7.81 -2.00 17.61
CA ASP A 407 -7.81 -1.31 16.31
C ASP A 407 -6.50 -0.54 16.03
N ASN A 408 -5.56 -0.49 16.99
CA ASN A 408 -4.22 0.09 16.86
C ASN A 408 -3.16 -1.01 16.66
N THR A 409 -3.13 -1.60 15.47
CA THR A 409 -2.31 -2.79 15.20
C THR A 409 -0.98 -2.51 14.47
N ALA A 410 -0.80 -1.30 13.95
CA ALA A 410 0.26 -0.94 13.01
C ALA A 410 1.31 0.00 13.61
N TRP A 411 1.92 -0.41 14.72
CA TRP A 411 2.97 0.34 15.42
C TRP A 411 4.28 -0.46 15.53
N LEU A 412 5.38 0.27 15.69
CA LEU A 412 6.72 -0.26 15.99
C LEU A 412 7.23 0.42 17.26
N LEU A 413 7.50 -0.38 18.29
CA LEU A 413 8.18 0.06 19.51
C LEU A 413 9.65 -0.35 19.41
N ILE A 414 10.57 0.59 19.61
CA ILE A 414 12.01 0.31 19.64
C ILE A 414 12.50 0.50 21.06
N ILE A 415 13.03 -0.57 21.66
CA ILE A 415 13.70 -0.51 22.95
C ILE A 415 15.19 -0.66 22.67
N ASP A 416 15.90 0.45 22.77
CA ASP A 416 17.33 0.47 22.49
C ASP A 416 18.15 0.00 23.70
N ASN A 417 19.26 -0.68 23.44
CA ASN A 417 20.33 -1.02 24.38
C ASN A 417 19.91 -1.66 25.72
N VAL A 418 19.08 -2.70 25.66
CA VAL A 418 18.66 -3.47 26.84
C VAL A 418 19.82 -4.35 27.31
N ASP A 419 20.63 -3.81 28.21
CA ASP A 419 21.86 -4.45 28.71
C ASP A 419 21.82 -4.80 30.20
N HIS A 420 20.74 -4.46 30.91
CA HIS A 420 20.51 -4.77 32.34
C HIS A 420 19.13 -5.42 32.53
N GLU A 421 18.91 -6.61 31.97
CA GLU A 421 17.63 -7.32 32.11
C GLU A 421 17.65 -8.15 33.40
N HIS A 422 16.54 -8.16 34.14
CA HIS A 422 16.44 -8.95 35.37
C HIS A 422 16.73 -10.44 35.11
N SER A 423 17.62 -11.03 35.91
CA SER A 423 17.89 -12.47 35.90
C SER A 423 17.69 -13.04 37.29
N PRO A 424 17.01 -14.19 37.45
CA PRO A 424 17.00 -14.92 38.72
C PRO A 424 18.37 -15.51 39.11
N ARG A 425 19.44 -15.22 38.36
CA ARG A 425 20.81 -15.70 38.55
C ARG A 425 21.82 -14.56 38.70
N SER A 426 21.38 -13.31 38.69
CA SER A 426 22.24 -12.13 38.68
C SER A 426 21.70 -11.12 39.67
N ASP A 427 22.51 -10.75 40.66
CA ASP A 427 22.20 -9.67 41.61
C ASP A 427 22.72 -8.34 41.04
N ASP A 428 22.34 -8.02 39.80
CA ASP A 428 22.66 -6.74 39.18
C ASP A 428 21.69 -5.68 39.76
N PRO A 429 22.19 -4.69 40.52
CA PRO A 429 21.35 -3.67 41.15
C PRO A 429 20.70 -2.72 40.13
N GLU A 430 21.20 -2.69 38.89
CA GLU A 430 20.64 -1.87 37.80
C GLU A 430 19.71 -2.68 36.89
N ALA A 431 19.47 -3.96 37.20
CA ALA A 431 18.62 -4.81 36.37
C ALA A 431 17.13 -4.56 36.57
N PHE A 432 16.40 -4.48 35.46
CA PHE A 432 14.95 -4.27 35.42
C PHE A 432 14.25 -5.32 34.56
N ASP A 433 12.94 -5.49 34.76
CA ASP A 433 12.12 -6.41 33.95
C ASP A 433 11.51 -5.65 32.77
N MET A 434 12.15 -5.75 31.61
CA MET A 434 11.69 -5.06 30.39
C MET A 434 10.27 -5.46 29.99
N LYS A 435 9.79 -6.67 30.35
CA LYS A 435 8.46 -7.15 29.94
C LYS A 435 7.33 -6.26 30.46
N GLN A 436 7.55 -5.55 31.56
CA GLN A 436 6.59 -4.60 32.13
C GLN A 436 6.37 -3.36 31.24
N TYR A 437 7.29 -3.11 30.31
CA TYR A 437 7.27 -1.98 29.38
C TYR A 437 6.92 -2.39 27.94
N LEU A 438 6.53 -3.66 27.74
CA LEU A 438 5.96 -4.14 26.49
C LEU A 438 4.44 -3.97 26.52
N SER A 439 3.84 -3.75 25.35
CA SER A 439 2.38 -3.77 25.23
C SER A 439 1.88 -5.20 25.34
N ASP A 440 0.86 -5.45 26.17
CA ASP A 440 0.21 -6.75 26.33
C ASP A 440 -0.59 -7.21 25.09
N ALA A 441 -0.65 -6.41 24.03
CA ALA A 441 -1.36 -6.77 22.81
C ALA A 441 -0.65 -7.88 22.02
N ASP A 442 -1.45 -8.78 21.44
CA ASP A 442 -0.99 -9.77 20.45
C ASP A 442 -0.84 -9.14 19.05
N HIS A 443 -0.51 -7.86 18.94
CA HIS A 443 -0.27 -7.18 17.66
C HIS A 443 0.81 -6.09 17.82
N GLY A 444 1.20 -5.49 16.70
CA GLY A 444 2.33 -4.55 16.64
C GLY A 444 3.69 -5.24 16.58
N CYS A 445 4.74 -4.43 16.49
CA CYS A 445 6.12 -4.91 16.37
C CYS A 445 7.01 -4.28 17.44
N VAL A 446 7.90 -5.07 18.03
CA VAL A 446 8.89 -4.62 19.00
C VAL A 446 10.28 -4.96 18.47
N LEU A 447 11.14 -3.96 18.36
CA LEU A 447 12.56 -4.13 18.06
C LEU A 447 13.38 -3.84 19.31
N ILE A 448 14.12 -4.82 19.79
CA ILE A 448 14.99 -4.69 20.97
C ILE A 448 16.44 -4.70 20.48
N THR A 449 17.26 -3.72 20.86
CA THR A 449 18.71 -3.80 20.65
C THR A 449 19.42 -4.17 21.96
N THR A 450 20.44 -5.03 21.91
CA THR A 450 21.09 -5.54 23.14
C THR A 450 22.48 -6.12 22.86
N ARG A 451 23.33 -6.22 23.88
CA ARG A 451 24.55 -7.06 23.86
C ARG A 451 24.30 -8.48 24.37
N GLN A 452 23.25 -8.70 25.14
CA GLN A 452 23.00 -9.96 25.84
C GLN A 452 22.44 -11.06 24.94
N ALA A 453 23.06 -12.25 24.97
CA ALA A 453 22.63 -13.39 24.16
C ALA A 453 21.23 -13.91 24.55
N ARG A 454 20.87 -13.84 25.84
CA ARG A 454 19.62 -14.44 26.35
C ARG A 454 18.34 -13.82 25.78
N LEU A 455 18.36 -12.52 25.43
CA LEU A 455 17.19 -11.83 24.88
C LEU A 455 16.85 -12.27 23.45
N GLN A 456 17.69 -13.10 22.82
CA GLN A 456 17.37 -13.76 21.57
C GLN A 456 16.20 -14.74 21.69
N GLN A 457 15.90 -15.22 22.91
CA GLN A 457 14.79 -16.16 23.15
C GLN A 457 13.40 -15.50 23.09
N LEU A 458 13.34 -14.16 23.07
CA LEU A 458 12.07 -13.42 23.03
C LEU A 458 11.40 -13.44 21.64
N GLY A 459 12.14 -13.77 20.59
CA GLY A 459 11.58 -13.81 19.24
C GLY A 459 12.65 -14.01 18.16
N SER A 460 12.47 -13.33 17.03
CA SER A 460 13.42 -13.41 15.92
C SER A 460 14.72 -12.69 16.25
N ALA A 461 15.85 -13.40 16.21
CA ALA A 461 17.15 -12.82 16.55
C ALA A 461 17.97 -12.50 15.30
N HIS A 462 18.50 -11.28 15.25
CA HIS A 462 19.42 -10.81 14.22
C HIS A 462 20.76 -10.47 14.87
N GLN A 463 21.80 -11.22 14.53
CA GLN A 463 23.15 -10.94 15.01
C GLN A 463 23.86 -10.00 14.02
N LEU A 464 24.25 -8.83 14.50
CA LEU A 464 25.10 -7.92 13.76
C LEU A 464 26.55 -8.39 13.83
N GLY A 465 27.09 -8.73 12.65
CA GLY A 465 28.51 -9.02 12.46
C GLY A 465 29.33 -7.75 12.22
N LYS A 466 30.63 -7.93 12.04
CA LYS A 466 31.51 -6.90 11.46
C LYS A 466 31.06 -6.62 10.02
N SER A 467 31.17 -5.37 9.56
CA SER A 467 30.73 -5.04 8.21
C SER A 467 31.64 -5.74 7.19
N GLY A 468 31.05 -6.53 6.30
CA GLY A 468 31.77 -7.27 5.24
C GLY A 468 32.42 -6.33 4.21
N SER A 469 33.60 -6.72 3.75
CA SER A 469 34.52 -6.00 2.85
C SER A 469 34.07 -5.94 1.38
N ASP A 470 32.77 -5.82 1.09
CA ASP A 470 32.28 -5.91 -0.28
C ASP A 470 31.88 -4.53 -0.85
N ALA A 471 32.83 -3.95 -1.61
CA ALA A 471 32.70 -3.16 -2.84
C ALA A 471 33.65 -1.94 -2.90
N ALA A 472 34.65 -2.07 -3.77
CA ALA A 472 35.42 -1.05 -4.50
C ALA A 472 36.01 0.18 -3.76
N GLN A 473 37.35 0.22 -3.74
CA GLN A 473 38.25 1.37 -3.51
C GLN A 473 38.59 1.81 -2.06
N GLY A 474 38.07 1.15 -1.02
CA GLY A 474 38.33 1.51 0.40
C GLY A 474 38.94 0.43 1.32
N GLN A 475 39.49 -0.67 0.79
CA GLN A 475 39.81 -1.91 1.53
C GLN A 475 40.69 -1.76 2.79
N GLN A 476 41.67 -0.85 2.79
CA GLN A 476 42.71 -0.84 3.83
C GLN A 476 42.20 -0.43 5.22
N LEU A 477 41.17 0.42 5.29
CA LEU A 477 40.70 0.97 6.57
C LEU A 477 39.73 0.03 7.31
N PRO A 478 38.70 -0.57 6.66
CA PRO A 478 37.85 -1.57 7.31
C PRO A 478 38.62 -2.83 7.71
N GLU A 479 39.60 -3.28 6.92
CA GLU A 479 40.44 -4.43 7.27
C GLU A 479 41.32 -4.13 8.49
N LEU A 480 41.96 -2.95 8.54
CA LEU A 480 42.79 -2.52 9.67
C LEU A 480 41.99 -2.36 10.96
N LEU A 481 40.74 -1.90 10.84
CA LEU A 481 39.83 -1.65 11.97
C LEU A 481 38.88 -2.83 12.24
N ASP A 482 39.21 -4.01 11.70
CA ASP A 482 38.53 -5.27 11.96
C ASP A 482 37.01 -5.21 11.68
N GLY A 483 36.61 -4.39 10.70
CA GLY A 483 35.24 -4.20 10.25
C GLY A 483 34.30 -3.58 11.29
N LEU A 484 34.82 -2.97 12.37
CA LEU A 484 34.01 -2.35 13.41
C LEU A 484 33.46 -0.98 12.95
N PRO A 485 32.12 -0.81 12.80
CA PRO A 485 31.52 0.42 12.28
C PRO A 485 31.89 1.69 13.04
N LEU A 486 31.95 1.63 14.38
CA LEU A 486 32.33 2.79 15.18
C LEU A 486 33.78 3.22 14.88
N ALA A 487 34.72 2.28 14.82
CA ALA A 487 36.10 2.59 14.48
C ALA A 487 36.21 3.16 13.06
N ILE A 488 35.49 2.58 12.09
CA ILE A 488 35.46 3.08 10.71
C ILE A 488 34.87 4.50 10.65
N ALA A 489 33.79 4.76 11.37
CA ALA A 489 33.16 6.08 11.41
C ALA A 489 34.08 7.13 12.08
N GLN A 490 34.76 6.77 13.17
CA GLN A 490 35.73 7.63 13.84
C GLN A 490 36.94 7.93 12.95
N ALA A 491 37.50 6.92 12.27
CA ALA A 491 38.58 7.11 11.33
C ALA A 491 38.16 7.98 10.14
N GLY A 492 36.96 7.76 9.60
CA GLY A 492 36.39 8.59 8.53
C GLY A 492 36.19 10.05 8.97
N ALA A 493 35.67 10.27 10.17
CA ALA A 493 35.52 11.61 10.75
C ALA A 493 36.87 12.30 10.94
N PHE A 494 37.86 11.59 11.48
CA PHE A 494 39.22 12.10 11.67
C PHE A 494 39.86 12.50 10.33
N LEU A 495 39.78 11.64 9.31
CA LEU A 495 40.31 11.95 7.97
C LEU A 495 39.66 13.21 7.38
N GLN A 496 38.34 13.36 7.57
CA GLN A 496 37.60 14.51 7.08
C GLN A 496 37.95 15.81 7.82
N GLU A 497 38.09 15.76 9.14
CA GLU A 497 38.34 16.95 9.97
C GLU A 497 39.81 17.40 9.96
N SER A 498 40.75 16.44 9.96
CA SER A 498 42.18 16.73 9.96
C SER A 498 42.73 17.05 8.56
N GLY A 499 42.03 16.63 7.50
CA GLY A 499 42.51 16.72 6.12
C GLY A 499 43.70 15.80 5.82
N VAL A 500 44.07 14.91 6.74
CA VAL A 500 45.15 13.94 6.56
C VAL A 500 44.75 12.92 5.51
N GLY A 501 45.64 12.66 4.55
CA GLY A 501 45.41 11.62 3.53
C GLY A 501 45.36 10.22 4.14
N LEU A 502 44.56 9.33 3.55
CA LEU A 502 44.37 7.95 4.05
C LEU A 502 45.70 7.21 4.29
N GLU A 503 46.67 7.35 3.41
CA GLU A 503 47.97 6.68 3.52
C GLU A 503 48.77 7.13 4.75
N ALA A 504 48.77 8.44 5.05
CA ALA A 504 49.43 9.00 6.23
C ALA A 504 48.73 8.58 7.53
N TYR A 505 47.39 8.49 7.51
CA TYR A 505 46.63 7.95 8.63
C TYR A 505 47.00 6.49 8.91
N LEU A 506 47.05 5.64 7.88
CA LEU A 506 47.38 4.22 8.03
C LEU A 506 48.81 4.01 8.56
N GLN A 507 49.77 4.83 8.12
CA GLN A 507 51.15 4.79 8.63
C GLN A 507 51.19 5.18 10.12
N THR A 508 50.52 6.28 10.47
CA THR A 508 50.48 6.77 11.85
C THR A 508 49.79 5.77 12.78
N TYR A 509 48.68 5.18 12.34
CA TYR A 509 47.97 4.15 13.10
C TYR A 509 48.86 2.95 13.40
N LYS A 510 49.58 2.42 12.39
CA LYS A 510 50.48 1.27 12.58
C LYS A 510 51.62 1.60 13.55
N GLN A 511 52.24 2.77 13.39
CA GLN A 511 53.31 3.20 14.29
C GLN A 511 52.82 3.30 15.75
N GLN A 512 51.68 3.97 15.97
CA GLN A 512 51.12 4.12 17.33
C GLN A 512 50.67 2.77 17.91
N TRP A 513 50.12 1.89 17.09
CA TRP A 513 49.75 0.54 17.52
C TRP A 513 50.97 -0.27 17.97
N ASP A 514 52.06 -0.24 17.19
CA ASP A 514 53.31 -0.93 17.53
C ASP A 514 53.95 -0.36 18.81
N GLU A 515 53.88 0.96 19.01
CA GLU A 515 54.33 1.63 20.24
C GLU A 515 53.48 1.24 21.46
N LEU A 516 52.16 1.17 21.30
CA LEU A 516 51.21 0.81 22.37
C LEU A 516 51.31 -0.67 22.77
N MET A 517 51.55 -1.56 21.80
CA MET A 517 51.72 -3.00 22.01
C MET A 517 53.16 -3.38 22.39
N ALA A 518 54.04 -2.40 22.63
CA ALA A 518 55.37 -2.67 23.14
C ALA A 518 55.31 -3.25 24.57
N PRO A 519 56.19 -4.19 24.95
CA PRO A 519 56.11 -4.91 26.23
C PRO A 519 56.08 -4.02 27.48
N SER A 520 56.70 -2.83 27.43
CA SER A 520 56.72 -1.88 28.55
C SER A 520 55.42 -1.11 28.77
N ALA A 521 54.56 -1.01 27.76
CA ALA A 521 53.29 -0.28 27.84
C ALA A 521 52.11 -1.19 28.22
N LEU A 522 52.16 -2.48 27.86
CA LEU A 522 51.15 -3.48 28.22
C LEU A 522 51.07 -3.77 29.73
N ASP A 523 52.20 -3.72 30.44
CA ASP A 523 52.24 -3.89 31.90
C ASP A 523 51.58 -2.72 32.67
N GLU A 524 51.60 -1.49 32.11
CA GLU A 524 50.93 -0.32 32.70
C GLU A 524 49.43 -0.28 32.37
N VAL A 525 49.03 -0.67 31.15
CA VAL A 525 47.62 -0.59 30.70
C VAL A 525 46.76 -1.74 31.22
N LEU A 526 47.30 -2.96 31.35
CA LEU A 526 46.53 -4.12 31.82
C LEU A 526 46.31 -4.13 33.35
N GLN A 527 47.06 -3.32 34.12
CA GLN A 527 46.88 -3.22 35.56
C GLN A 527 45.73 -2.30 36.00
N GLN A 528 45.16 -1.48 35.10
CA GLN A 528 44.12 -0.52 35.49
C GLN A 528 42.68 -0.88 35.11
N ASP A 529 42.38 -1.63 34.03
CA ASP A 529 40.99 -1.65 33.52
C ASP A 529 40.36 -3.01 33.09
N TYR A 530 41.01 -4.17 33.25
CA TYR A 530 40.45 -5.44 32.73
C TYR A 530 40.45 -6.64 33.71
N ALA A 531 40.18 -6.40 34.99
CA ALA A 531 40.04 -7.50 35.96
C ALA A 531 38.68 -8.23 35.89
N ASP A 532 37.60 -7.60 35.38
CA ASP A 532 36.23 -8.09 35.60
C ASP A 532 35.44 -8.55 34.35
N CYS A 533 36.10 -8.83 33.23
CA CYS A 533 35.42 -9.39 32.05
C CYS A 533 35.99 -10.76 31.68
N SER A 534 35.50 -11.81 32.35
CA SER A 534 35.74 -13.21 31.96
C SER A 534 34.56 -13.78 31.16
N VAL A 535 34.91 -14.21 29.93
CA VAL A 535 34.34 -15.19 28.98
C VAL A 535 32.83 -15.48 29.00
#